data_AF-A0A7J9V9D7-F1
#
_entry.id   AF-A0A7J9V9D7-F1
#
_cell.length_a   1.000
_cell.length_b   1.000
_cell.length_c   1.000
_cell.angle_alpha   90.00
_cell.angle_beta   90.00
_cell.angle_gamma   90.00
#
_symmetry.space_group_name_H-M   'P 1'
#
loop_
_entity.id
_entity.type
_entity.pdbx_description
1 polymer ?
#
loop_
_entity_poly.entity_id
_entity_poly.type
_entity_poly.pdbx_seq_one_letter_code
_entity_poly.pdbx_strand_id
1 'polypeptide(L)' 'MFPVYCPRHGSTVLLGLSHMRRMINVKPGVILLEFTCYDGEVVRLLTGSGVPGEVTLPPRSPDDQGACGATHGG' A
#
# COMPACT_ATOMS: atom_id res chain seq x y z
N MET A 1 -13.49 -4.37 -7.34
CA MET A 1 -12.77 -5.44 -6.63
C MET A 1 -11.30 -5.27 -6.96
N PHE A 2 -10.40 -5.44 -5.99
CA PHE A 2 -8.96 -5.25 -6.16
C PHE A 2 -8.22 -6.55 -5.81
N PRO A 3 -7.32 -7.06 -6.67
CA PRO A 3 -6.43 -8.16 -6.33
C PRO A 3 -5.34 -7.68 -5.37
N VAL A 4 -5.34 -8.24 -4.16
CA VAL A 4 -4.45 -7.84 -3.08
C VAL A 4 -3.75 -9.07 -2.53
N TYR A 5 -2.43 -9.04 -2.44
CA TYR A 5 -1.65 -10.12 -1.82
C TYR A 5 -1.66 -9.99 -0.30
N CYS A 6 -2.25 -10.96 0.40
CA CYS A 6 -2.23 -11.01 1.87
C CYS A 6 -1.06 -11.90 2.31
N PRO A 7 0.05 -11.33 2.82
CA PRO A 7 1.29 -12.08 3.03
C PRO A 7 1.15 -13.16 4.11
N ARG A 8 0.30 -12.96 5.13
CA ARG A 8 -0.02 -14.01 6.12
C ARG A 8 -0.64 -15.27 5.54
N HIS A 9 -1.44 -15.14 4.49
CA HIS A 9 -2.07 -16.26 3.80
C HIS A 9 -1.25 -16.76 2.61
N GLY A 10 -0.15 -16.07 2.26
CA GLY A 10 0.68 -16.39 1.10
C GLY A 10 -0.08 -16.38 -0.23
N SER A 11 -1.17 -15.63 -0.34
CA SER A 11 -2.07 -15.69 -1.50
C SER A 11 -2.67 -14.33 -1.86
N THR A 12 -3.03 -14.19 -3.14
CA THR A 12 -3.78 -13.05 -3.67
C THR A 12 -5.27 -13.29 -3.52
N VAL A 13 -5.96 -12.34 -2.91
CA VAL A 13 -7.42 -12.36 -2.71
C VAL A 13 -8.05 -11.14 -3.35
N LEU A 14 -9.33 -11.24 -3.73
CA LEU A 14 -10.10 -10.12 -4.23
C LEU A 14 -10.78 -9.39 -3.06
N LEU A 15 -10.38 -8.14 -2.82
CA LEU A 15 -10.96 -7.29 -1.80
C LEU A 15 -11.89 -6.23 -2.41
N GLY A 16 -13.03 -6.03 -1.75
CA GLY A 16 -13.99 -4.99 -2.08
C GLY A 16 -13.71 -3.67 -1.34
N LEU A 17 -14.52 -2.65 -1.63
CA LEU A 17 -14.44 -1.34 -0.96
C LEU A 17 -14.71 -1.44 0.55
N SER A 18 -15.49 -2.42 1.01
CA SER A 18 -15.74 -2.64 2.45
C SER A 18 -14.50 -2.97 3.27
N HIS A 19 -13.45 -3.46 2.60
CA HIS A 19 -12.14 -3.74 3.21
C HIS A 19 -11.15 -2.59 3.02
N MET A 20 -11.52 -1.54 2.28
CA MET A 20 -10.66 -0.39 2.03
C MET A 20 -10.71 0.58 3.20
N ARG A 21 -9.54 0.88 3.76
CA ARG A 21 -9.39 1.85 4.86
C ARG A 21 -9.16 3.26 4.37
N ARG A 22 -8.39 3.39 3.28
CA ARG A 22 -7.89 4.68 2.82
C ARG A 22 -7.57 4.64 1.33
N MET A 23 -7.80 5.78 0.66
CA MET A 23 -7.38 6.03 -0.71
C MET A 23 -6.74 7.42 -0.75
N ILE A 24 -5.49 7.53 -1.19
CA ILE A 24 -4.79 8.81 -1.32
C ILE A 24 -4.01 8.90 -2.63
N ASN A 25 -4.01 10.08 -3.24
CA ASN A 25 -3.06 10.40 -4.30
C ASN A 25 -1.69 10.67 -3.67
N VAL A 26 -0.68 9.87 -4.02
CA VAL A 26 0.69 10.06 -3.52
C VAL A 26 1.52 10.94 -4.45
N LYS A 27 1.17 10.97 -5.74
CA LYS A 27 1.68 11.90 -6.76
C LYS A 27 0.66 11.95 -7.92
N PRO A 28 0.76 12.92 -8.85
CA PRO A 28 -0.13 12.97 -10.01
C PRO A 28 -0.17 11.63 -10.75
N GLY A 29 -1.37 11.06 -10.87
CA GLY A 29 -1.59 9.78 -11.56
C GLY A 29 -1.21 8.52 -10.78
N VAL A 30 -0.83 8.60 -9.50
CA VAL A 30 -0.56 7.43 -8.65
C VAL A 30 -1.33 7.49 -7.35
N ILE A 31 -2.06 6.41 -7.06
CA ILE A 31 -2.96 6.25 -5.94
C ILE A 31 -2.44 5.13 -5.03
N LEU A 32 -2.34 5.42 -3.74
CA LEU A 32 -2.15 4.42 -2.69
C LEU A 32 -3.51 4.07 -2.10
N LEU A 33 -3.82 2.77 -2.11
CA LEU A 33 -4.98 2.18 -1.48
C LEU A 33 -4.52 1.38 -0.26
N GLU A 34 -5.16 1.56 0.89
CA GLU A 34 -4.95 0.73 2.08
C GLU A 34 -6.14 -0.21 2.25
N PHE A 35 -5.86 -1.51 2.38
CA PHE A 35 -6.86 -2.55 2.61
C PHE A 35 -6.60 -3.29 3.91
N THR A 36 -7.66 -3.87 4.46
CA THR A 36 -7.61 -4.85 5.54
C THR A 36 -7.95 -6.23 4.96
N CYS A 37 -6.99 -7.15 5.02
CA CYS A 37 -7.18 -8.57 4.73
C CYS A 37 -8.18 -9.20 5.71
N TYR A 38 -8.72 -10.38 5.38
CA TYR A 38 -9.73 -11.07 6.19
C TYR A 38 -9.26 -11.45 7.61
N ASP A 39 -7.94 -11.54 7.81
CA ASP A 39 -7.28 -11.78 9.10
C ASP A 39 -6.97 -10.50 9.89
N GLY A 40 -7.37 -9.33 9.38
CA GLY A 40 -7.10 -8.04 9.99
C GLY A 40 -5.75 -7.42 9.59
N GLU A 41 -4.92 -8.08 8.79
CA GLU A 41 -3.66 -7.50 8.32
C GLU A 41 -3.91 -6.30 7.40
N VAL A 42 -3.14 -5.23 7.58
CA VAL A 42 -3.25 -4.02 6.75
C VAL A 42 -2.20 -4.08 5.66
N VAL A 43 -2.63 -3.96 4.42
CA VAL A 43 -1.76 -4.00 3.25
C VAL A 43 -2.02 -2.78 2.36
N ARG A 44 -1.03 -2.46 1.55
CA ARG A 44 -1.06 -1.29 0.67
C ARG A 44 -0.97 -1.70 -0.77
N LEU A 45 -1.84 -1.14 -1.60
CA LEU A 45 -1.83 -1.35 -3.03
C LEU A 45 -1.51 -0.02 -3.73
N LEU A 46 -0.38 0.03 -4.44
CA LEU A 46 -0.07 1.16 -5.32
C LEU A 46 -0.61 0.90 -6.71
N THR A 47 -1.29 1.90 -7.26
CA THR A 47 -1.88 1.85 -8.61
C THR A 47 -1.61 3.14 -9.36
N GLY A 48 -1.57 3.07 -10.69
CA GLY A 48 -1.45 4.23 -11.56
C GLY A 48 -0.16 4.30 -12.39
N SER A 49 0.12 5.47 -12.92
CA SER A 49 1.16 5.69 -13.93
C SER A 49 2.57 5.38 -13.41
N GLY A 50 3.27 4.48 -14.12
CA GLY A 50 4.64 4.09 -13.79
C GLY A 50 4.75 3.06 -12.65
N VAL A 51 3.64 2.51 -12.16
CA VAL A 51 3.65 1.33 -11.29
C VAL A 51 3.51 0.09 -12.19
N PRO A 52 4.51 -0.81 -12.25
CA PRO A 52 4.42 -2.03 -13.05
C PRO A 52 3.41 -2.97 -12.41
N GLY A 53 2.14 -2.82 -12.77
CA GLY A 53 1.03 -3.60 -12.21
C GLY A 53 0.61 -3.17 -10.79
N GLU A 54 -0.28 -3.96 -10.21
CA GLU A 54 -0.79 -3.79 -8.85
C GLU A 54 0.24 -4.32 -7.84
N VAL A 55 1.01 -3.42 -7.24
CA VAL A 55 2.05 -3.80 -6.26
C VAL A 55 1.47 -3.76 -4.86
N THR A 56 1.37 -4.94 -4.23
CA THR A 56 1.03 -5.02 -2.81
C THR A 56 2.29 -4.85 -1.97
N LEU A 57 2.28 -3.85 -1.11
CA LEU A 57 3.33 -3.56 -0.14
C LEU A 57 2.89 -4.04 1.24
N PRO A 58 3.81 -4.59 2.05
CA PRO A 58 3.54 -4.87 3.46
C PRO A 58 3.17 -3.58 4.21
N PRO A 59 2.50 -3.67 5.36
CA PRO A 59 2.28 -2.51 6.21
C PRO A 59 3.62 -1.83 6.50
N ARG A 60 3.64 -0.48 6.54
CA ARG A 60 4.85 0.22 7.01
C ARG A 60 5.14 -0.25 8.42
N SER A 61 6.34 -0.76 8.64
CA SER A 61 6.91 -0.84 9.97
C SER A 61 6.89 0.56 10.59
N PRO A 62 6.51 0.73 11.87
CA PRO A 62 6.50 2.03 12.53
C PRO A 62 7.87 2.73 12.54
N ASP A 63 8.96 2.00 12.27
CA ASP A 63 10.34 2.48 12.15
C ASP A 63 10.67 3.24 10.84
N ASP A 64 9.82 3.16 9.80
CA ASP A 64 10.08 3.81 8.48
C ASP A 64 9.82 5.33 8.47
N GLN A 65 9.56 5.96 9.63
CA GLN A 65 9.34 7.41 9.74
C GLN A 65 10.65 8.22 9.86
N GLY A 66 11.82 7.58 9.80
CA GLY A 66 13.12 8.21 10.06
C GLY A 66 13.99 8.64 8.86
N ALA A 67 13.58 8.44 7.60
CA ALA A 67 14.47 8.64 6.45
C ALA A 67 14.11 9.83 5.52
N CYS A 68 13.48 10.88 6.06
CA CYS A 68 13.29 12.14 5.34
C CYS A 68 13.75 13.32 6.21
N GLY A 69 15.07 13.45 6.40
CA GLY A 69 15.63 14.56 7.16
C GLY A 69 17.15 14.57 7.19
N ALA A 70 17.80 14.92 6.08
CA ALA A 70 19.16 15.49 6.09
C ALA A 70 19.48 16.11 4.71
N THR A 71 18.93 17.29 4.45
CA THR A 71 19.56 18.26 3.55
C THR A 71 20.53 19.08 4.38
N HIS A 72 21.83 19.04 4.06
CA HIS A 72 22.86 20.06 4.34
C HIS A 72 24.12 19.58 3.57
N GLY A 73 24.72 20.26 2.60
CA GLY A 73 24.94 21.71 2.50
C GLY A 73 26.19 22.06 3.29
N GLY A 74 27.36 21.99 2.64
CA GLY A 74 28.69 22.32 3.20
C GLY A 74 29.82 21.89 2.28
#